data_AF-T0ULN2-F1
#
_entry.id   AF-T0ULN2-F1
#
_cell.length_a   1.000
_cell.length_b   1.000
_cell.length_c   1.000
_cell.angle_alpha   90.00
_cell.angle_beta   90.00
_cell.angle_gamma   90.00
#
_symmetry.space_group_name_H-M   'P 1'
#
loop_
_entity.id
_entity.type
_entity.pdbx_description
1 polymer ?
#
loop_
_entity_poly.entity_id
_entity_poly.type
_entity_poly.pdbx_seq_one_letter_code
_entity_poly.pdbx_strand_id
1 'polypeptide(L)'
;MNRDSGLLGISEKSSDMRDILAGKAEGDEKCQLAYDMYVDRLRKYIGQYFAVLNGADAIVFTAGIGENSSDVRKDIISGMTWFGVDVDPAKNVSGAYGVISTDQARVKAVVIPTDEELVIAREVERFKNSTN
;
A
#
# COMPACT_ATOMS: atom_id res chain seq x y z
N MET A 1 6.71 -22.97 -1.78
CA MET A 1 6.32 -21.63 -2.26
C MET A 1 5.38 -20.88 -1.32
N ASN A 2 4.45 -21.52 -0.59
CA ASN A 2 3.41 -20.77 0.14
C ASN A 2 3.71 -20.50 1.62
N ARG A 3 4.83 -21.00 2.16
CA ARG A 3 5.19 -20.83 3.58
C ARG A 3 6.56 -20.18 3.76
N ASP A 4 7.55 -20.61 2.99
CA ASP A 4 8.94 -20.18 3.14
C ASP A 4 9.38 -19.25 1.98
N SER A 5 8.61 -18.20 1.71
CA SER A 5 8.85 -17.31 0.56
C SER A 5 8.48 -15.85 0.90
N GLY A 6 8.58 -14.94 -0.06
CA GLY A 6 8.26 -13.52 0.16
C GLY A 6 9.20 -12.87 1.18
N LEU A 7 8.64 -12.01 2.04
CA LEU A 7 9.41 -11.31 3.09
C LEU A 7 10.17 -12.29 3.98
N LEU A 8 9.54 -13.40 4.40
CA LEU A 8 10.20 -14.41 5.23
C LEU A 8 11.34 -15.10 4.48
N GLY A 9 11.12 -15.50 3.23
CA GLY A 9 12.14 -16.21 2.46
C GLY A 9 13.37 -15.36 2.13
N ILE A 10 13.21 -14.04 1.99
CA ILE A 10 14.32 -13.13 1.68
C ILE A 10 15.00 -12.63 2.96
N SER A 11 14.22 -12.24 3.96
CA SER A 11 14.77 -11.76 5.24
C SER A 11 15.35 -12.88 6.09
N GLU A 12 14.88 -14.12 5.88
CA GLU A 12 15.11 -15.28 6.76
C GLU A 12 14.74 -15.02 8.23
N LYS A 13 13.90 -14.00 8.49
CA LYS A 13 13.60 -13.50 9.83
C LYS A 13 12.10 -13.51 10.12
N SER A 14 11.30 -12.81 9.32
CA SER A 14 9.87 -12.66 9.57
C SER A 14 9.07 -12.44 8.28
N SER A 15 7.80 -12.85 8.32
CA SER A 15 6.81 -12.47 7.31
C SER A 15 6.06 -11.18 7.67
N ASP A 16 6.23 -10.65 8.89
CA ASP A 16 5.56 -9.44 9.37
C ASP A 16 6.37 -8.20 8.99
N MET A 17 5.73 -7.24 8.31
CA MET A 17 6.39 -6.01 7.86
C MET A 17 6.95 -5.17 9.02
N ARG A 18 6.37 -5.23 10.22
CA ARG A 18 6.86 -4.49 11.39
C ARG A 18 8.25 -4.98 11.81
N ASP A 19 8.43 -6.30 11.83
CA ASP A 19 9.73 -6.93 12.14
C ASP A 19 10.77 -6.63 11.06
N ILE A 20 10.34 -6.60 9.78
CA ILE A 20 11.22 -6.23 8.66
C ILE A 20 11.68 -4.78 8.79
N LEU A 21 10.78 -3.85 9.10
CA LEU A 21 11.12 -2.44 9.30
C LEU A 21 12.05 -2.24 10.51
N ALA A 22 11.82 -2.97 11.60
CA ALA A 22 12.71 -2.94 12.76
C ALA A 22 14.12 -3.46 12.41
N GLY A 23 14.22 -4.63 11.75
CA GLY A 23 15.50 -5.18 11.31
C GLY A 23 16.23 -4.25 10.33
N LYS A 24 15.50 -3.64 9.39
CA LYS A 24 16.03 -2.61 8.49
C LYS A 24 16.63 -1.43 9.27
N ALA A 25 15.93 -0.92 10.29
CA ALA A 25 16.41 0.17 11.12
C ALA A 25 17.65 -0.20 11.95
N GLU A 26 17.81 -1.48 12.29
CA GLU A 26 18.98 -2.05 12.96
C GLU A 26 20.17 -2.32 12.01
N GLY A 27 19.99 -2.11 10.70
CA GLY A 27 21.04 -2.35 9.69
C GLY A 27 21.11 -3.79 9.17
N ASP A 28 20.07 -4.60 9.36
CA ASP A 28 19.99 -5.95 8.80
C ASP A 28 19.80 -5.89 7.27
N GLU A 29 20.85 -6.27 6.54
CA GLU A 29 20.89 -6.23 5.07
C GLU A 29 19.81 -7.13 4.42
N LYS A 30 19.45 -8.26 5.04
CA LYS A 30 18.41 -9.15 4.49
C LYS A 30 17.02 -8.53 4.68
N CYS A 31 16.77 -7.87 5.81
CA CYS A 31 15.55 -7.12 6.03
C CYS A 31 15.43 -5.93 5.06
N GLN A 32 16.52 -5.18 4.86
CA GLN A 32 16.59 -4.10 3.86
C GLN A 32 16.27 -4.65 2.45
N LEU A 33 16.91 -5.74 2.03
CA LEU A 33 16.67 -6.34 0.72
C LEU A 33 15.22 -6.82 0.56
N ALA A 34 14.65 -7.49 1.57
CA ALA A 34 13.26 -7.93 1.54
C ALA A 34 12.29 -6.75 1.39
N TYR A 35 12.54 -5.66 2.11
CA TYR A 35 11.77 -4.43 2.03
C TYR A 35 11.87 -3.76 0.65
N ASP A 36 13.09 -3.62 0.11
CA ASP A 36 13.31 -2.96 -1.17
C ASP A 36 12.65 -3.73 -2.31
N MET A 37 12.75 -5.07 -2.29
CA MET A 37 12.05 -5.93 -3.24
C MET A 37 10.52 -5.81 -3.13
N TYR A 38 10.00 -5.66 -1.91
CA TYR A 38 8.57 -5.43 -1.68
C TYR A 38 8.10 -4.10 -2.28
N VAL A 39 8.81 -3.00 -2.01
CA VAL A 39 8.50 -1.66 -2.55
C VAL A 39 8.62 -1.63 -4.08
N ASP A 40 9.71 -2.19 -4.62
CA ASP A 40 9.94 -2.27 -6.07
C ASP A 40 8.82 -3.05 -6.78
N ARG A 41 8.41 -4.19 -6.23
CA ARG A 41 7.31 -4.98 -6.78
C ARG A 41 6.01 -4.17 -6.81
N LEU A 42 5.66 -3.48 -5.73
CA LEU A 42 4.45 -2.65 -5.70
C LEU A 42 4.48 -1.52 -6.72
N ARG A 43 5.62 -0.81 -6.85
CA ARG A 43 5.79 0.23 -7.88
C ARG A 43 5.61 -0.32 -9.29
N LYS A 44 6.16 -1.51 -9.58
CA LYS A 44 5.99 -2.19 -10.87
C LYS A 44 4.52 -2.49 -11.17
N TYR A 45 3.77 -3.01 -10.20
CA TYR A 45 2.32 -3.25 -10.37
C TYR A 45 1.53 -1.97 -10.59
N ILE A 46 1.80 -0.92 -9.81
CA ILE A 46 1.14 0.38 -9.99
C ILE A 46 1.46 0.90 -11.40
N GLY A 47 2.74 0.91 -11.81
CA GLY A 47 3.15 1.36 -13.14
C GLY A 47 2.50 0.57 -14.29
N GLN A 48 2.36 -0.76 -14.14
CA GLN A 48 1.63 -1.60 -15.10
C GLN A 48 0.17 -1.16 -15.24
N TYR A 49 -0.52 -0.90 -14.14
CA TYR A 49 -1.92 -0.44 -14.19
C TYR A 49 -2.07 1.00 -14.67
N PHE A 50 -1.12 1.89 -14.39
CA PHE A 50 -1.08 3.19 -15.05
C PHE A 50 -1.00 3.07 -16.57
N ALA A 51 -0.19 2.14 -17.08
CA ALA A 51 -0.08 1.92 -18.52
C ALA A 51 -1.39 1.35 -19.11
N VAL A 52 -2.01 0.37 -18.44
CA VAL A 52 -3.26 -0.26 -18.90
C VAL A 52 -4.44 0.72 -18.88
N LEU A 53 -4.54 1.55 -17.83
CA LEU A 53 -5.64 2.51 -17.64
C LEU A 53 -5.41 3.83 -18.38
N ASN A 54 -4.24 4.02 -19.01
CA ASN A 54 -3.82 5.30 -19.61
C ASN A 54 -3.81 6.46 -18.59
N GLY A 55 -3.28 6.18 -17.40
CA GLY A 55 -3.31 7.07 -16.24
C GLY A 55 -4.32 6.63 -15.18
N ALA A 56 -4.32 7.32 -14.04
CA ALA A 56 -5.27 7.11 -12.95
C ALA A 56 -5.50 8.42 -12.21
N ASP A 57 -6.67 8.61 -11.61
CA ASP A 57 -6.97 9.78 -10.79
C ASP A 57 -6.47 9.62 -9.35
N ALA A 58 -6.40 8.38 -8.86
CA ALA A 58 -5.96 8.08 -7.50
C ALA A 58 -5.25 6.73 -7.37
N ILE A 59 -4.40 6.65 -6.34
CA ILE A 59 -3.82 5.43 -5.78
C ILE A 59 -4.39 5.28 -4.37
N VAL A 60 -5.06 4.15 -4.10
CA VAL A 60 -5.66 3.86 -2.79
C VAL A 60 -4.79 2.86 -2.03
N PHE A 61 -4.43 3.23 -0.80
CA PHE A 61 -3.81 2.35 0.18
C PHE A 61 -4.86 1.88 1.18
N THR A 62 -4.90 0.58 1.41
CA THR A 62 -5.86 -0.09 2.30
C THR A 62 -5.21 -1.33 2.91
N ALA A 63 -5.93 -2.04 3.78
CA ALA A 63 -5.49 -3.19 4.56
C ALA A 63 -4.30 -2.89 5.49
N GLY A 64 -3.91 -3.88 6.31
CA GLY A 64 -2.98 -3.70 7.43
C GLY A 64 -1.74 -2.84 7.14
N ILE A 65 -0.95 -3.19 6.11
CA ILE A 65 0.28 -2.45 5.76
C ILE A 65 -0.06 -1.08 5.15
N GLY A 66 -1.00 -1.03 4.20
CA GLY A 66 -1.35 0.19 3.49
C GLY A 66 -1.96 1.26 4.40
N GLU A 67 -2.70 0.86 5.44
CA GLU A 67 -3.33 1.76 6.40
C GLU A 67 -2.33 2.26 7.46
N ASN A 68 -1.47 1.39 7.95
CA ASN A 68 -0.68 1.68 9.15
C ASN A 68 0.78 2.07 8.89
N SER A 69 1.37 1.71 7.74
CA SER A 69 2.77 2.02 7.47
C SER A 69 2.93 3.27 6.59
N SER A 70 3.09 4.43 7.25
CA SER A 70 3.40 5.70 6.57
C SER A 70 4.70 5.62 5.77
N ASP A 71 5.71 4.91 6.29
CA ASP A 71 7.01 4.76 5.65
C ASP A 71 6.90 3.93 4.38
N VAL A 72 6.17 2.82 4.40
CA VAL A 72 5.91 2.02 3.18
C VAL A 72 5.21 2.86 2.13
N ARG A 73 4.16 3.61 2.49
CA ARG A 73 3.46 4.48 1.53
C ARG A 73 4.38 5.54 0.93
N LYS A 74 5.16 6.22 1.78
CA LYS A 74 6.14 7.23 1.35
C LYS A 74 7.18 6.63 0.41
N ASP A 75 7.72 5.47 0.76
CA ASP A 75 8.74 4.81 -0.04
C ASP A 75 8.16 4.33 -1.36
N ILE A 76 6.92 3.82 -1.42
CA ILE A 76 6.29 3.51 -2.71
C ILE A 76 6.16 4.77 -3.58
N ILE A 77 5.53 5.82 -3.05
CA ILE A 77 5.19 7.04 -3.82
C ILE A 77 6.42 7.83 -4.27
N SER A 78 7.49 7.89 -3.48
CA SER A 78 8.70 8.66 -3.80
C SER A 78 9.38 8.27 -5.11
N GLY A 79 9.18 7.03 -5.58
CA GLY A 79 9.70 6.55 -6.87
C GLY A 79 8.74 6.73 -8.04
N MET A 80 7.62 7.42 -7.84
CA MET A 80 6.51 7.54 -8.79
C MET A 80 6.16 8.99 -9.14
N THR A 81 7.01 9.95 -8.77
CA THR A 81 6.77 11.39 -8.96
C THR A 81 6.52 11.80 -10.40
N TRP A 82 7.07 11.08 -11.39
CA TRP A 82 6.80 11.30 -12.82
C TRP A 82 5.32 11.13 -13.19
N PHE A 83 4.58 10.28 -12.47
CA PHE A 83 3.14 10.11 -12.67
C PHE A 83 2.32 11.26 -12.04
N GLY A 84 2.97 12.23 -11.40
CA GLY A 84 2.33 13.39 -10.78
C GLY A 84 1.71 13.08 -9.42
N VAL A 85 2.27 12.12 -8.67
CA VAL A 85 1.88 11.80 -7.29
C VAL A 85 3.01 12.16 -6.32
N ASP A 86 2.65 12.78 -5.21
CA ASP A 86 3.55 13.07 -4.09
C ASP A 86 2.75 13.09 -2.78
N VAL A 87 3.35 12.62 -1.68
CA VAL A 87 2.70 12.56 -0.36
C VAL A 87 3.02 13.81 0.46
N ASP A 88 2.02 14.34 1.15
CA ASP A 88 2.21 15.36 2.18
C ASP A 88 2.66 14.67 3.48
N PRO A 89 3.88 14.91 3.98
CA PRO A 89 4.36 14.29 5.21
C PRO A 89 3.47 14.54 6.44
N ALA A 90 2.77 15.68 6.49
CA ALA A 90 1.87 16.00 7.59
C ALA A 90 0.56 15.20 7.53
N LYS A 91 0.13 14.78 6.34
CA LYS A 91 -1.07 13.96 6.14
C LYS A 91 -0.75 12.46 6.14
N ASN A 92 0.45 12.07 5.73
CA ASN A 92 0.89 10.68 5.63
C ASN A 92 1.35 10.13 6.98
N VAL A 93 0.42 9.93 7.91
CA VAL A 93 0.67 9.37 9.26
C VAL A 93 0.11 7.95 9.40
N SER A 94 0.59 7.19 10.39
CA SER A 94 0.00 5.87 10.71
C SER A 94 -1.48 6.03 11.08
N GLY A 95 -2.36 5.20 10.50
CA GLY A 95 -3.81 5.28 10.72
C GLY A 95 -4.50 6.46 10.03
N ALA A 96 -3.84 7.09 9.04
CA ALA A 96 -4.45 8.15 8.24
C ALA A 96 -5.73 7.65 7.52
N TYR A 97 -6.68 8.57 7.32
CA TYR A 97 -7.89 8.35 6.55
C TYR A 97 -8.10 9.52 5.58
N GLY A 98 -8.35 9.22 4.31
CA GLY A 98 -8.57 10.21 3.27
C GLY A 98 -7.31 10.56 2.46
N VAL A 99 -7.30 11.74 1.85
CA VAL A 99 -6.23 12.17 0.93
C VAL A 99 -4.97 12.49 1.70
N ILE A 100 -3.88 11.79 1.35
CA ILE A 100 -2.55 12.00 1.92
C ILE A 100 -1.57 12.66 0.95
N SER A 101 -1.96 12.90 -0.30
CA SER A 101 -1.12 13.59 -1.27
C SER A 101 -1.04 15.10 -1.02
N THR A 102 0.00 15.72 -1.57
CA THR A 102 0.10 17.18 -1.66
C THR A 102 -1.04 17.76 -2.51
N ASP A 103 -1.35 19.04 -2.31
CA ASP A 103 -2.44 19.69 -3.06
C ASP A 103 -2.12 19.82 -4.56
N GLN A 104 -0.83 19.91 -4.90
CA GLN A 104 -0.31 19.98 -6.27
C GLN A 104 -0.27 18.62 -6.98
N ALA A 105 -0.45 17.51 -6.25
CA ALA A 105 -0.45 16.19 -6.86
C ALA A 105 -1.61 16.04 -7.86
N ARG A 106 -1.27 15.69 -9.10
CA ARG A 106 -2.23 15.39 -10.18
C ARG A 106 -2.97 14.10 -9.89
N VAL A 107 -2.27 13.09 -9.39
CA VAL A 107 -2.86 11.84 -8.93
C VAL A 107 -2.92 11.87 -7.41
N LYS A 108 -4.10 11.58 -6.86
CA LYS A 108 -4.29 11.58 -5.40
C LYS A 108 -3.78 10.27 -4.79
N ALA A 109 -2.99 10.37 -3.74
CA ALA A 109 -2.72 9.26 -2.85
C ALA A 109 -3.73 9.31 -1.71
N VAL A 110 -4.45 8.21 -1.48
CA VAL A 110 -5.56 8.14 -0.52
C VAL A 110 -5.41 6.92 0.37
N VAL A 111 -5.68 7.06 1.67
CA VAL A 111 -5.80 5.91 2.58
C VAL A 111 -7.27 5.69 2.89
N ILE A 112 -7.77 4.49 2.61
CA ILE A 112 -9.16 4.09 2.88
C ILE A 112 -9.10 2.74 3.61
N PRO A 113 -9.46 2.67 4.90
CA PRO A 113 -9.58 1.42 5.61
C PRO A 113 -10.56 0.49 4.94
N THR A 114 -10.18 -0.77 4.80
CA THR A 114 -11.10 -1.80 4.33
C THR A 114 -11.99 -2.25 5.48
N ASP A 115 -13.26 -2.51 5.16
CA ASP A 115 -14.24 -3.14 6.06
C ASP A 115 -14.95 -4.21 5.25
N GLU A 116 -14.36 -5.41 5.24
CA GLU A 116 -14.80 -6.52 4.41
C GLU A 116 -16.17 -7.03 4.88
N GLU A 117 -16.40 -7.05 6.19
CA GLU A 117 -17.67 -7.42 6.81
C GLU A 117 -18.81 -6.48 6.39
N LEU A 118 -18.56 -5.16 6.35
CA LEU A 118 -19.54 -4.18 5.89
C LEU A 118 -19.86 -4.34 4.40
N VAL A 119 -18.86 -4.65 3.56
CA VAL A 119 -19.07 -4.93 2.14
C VAL A 119 -19.97 -6.16 1.97
N ILE A 120 -19.69 -7.25 2.69
CA ILE A 120 -20.52 -8.46 2.67
C ILE A 120 -21.95 -8.14 3.11
N ALA A 121 -22.13 -7.41 4.22
CA ALA A 121 -23.45 -7.04 4.72
C ALA A 121 -24.25 -6.22 3.70
N ARG A 122 -23.60 -5.25 3.04
CA ARG A 122 -24.22 -4.43 1.99
C ARG A 122 -24.62 -5.25 0.77
N GLU A 123 -23.78 -6.18 0.33
CA GLU A 123 -24.09 -7.07 -0.79
C GLU A 123 -25.27 -8.00 -0.46
N VAL A 124 -25.34 -8.54 0.77
CA VAL A 124 -26.49 -9.35 1.22
C VAL A 124 -27.79 -8.54 1.18
N GLU A 125 -27.80 -7.31 1.69
CA GLU A 125 -28.98 -6.44 1.67
C GLU A 125 -29.39 -6.05 0.24
N ARG A 126 -28.40 -5.74 -0.63
CA ARG A 126 -28.66 -5.45 -2.04
C ARG A 126 -29.30 -6.64 -2.74
N PHE A 127 -28.81 -7.85 -2.49
CA PHE A 127 -29.35 -9.08 -3.09
C PHE A 127 -30.80 -9.33 -2.67
N LYS A 128 -31.15 -9.15 -1.39
CA LYS A 128 -32.53 -9.26 -0.90
C LYS A 128 -33.48 -8.30 -1.64
N ASN A 129 -33.06 -7.05 -1.82
CA ASN A 129 -33.88 -6.02 -2.47
C ASN A 129 -33.99 -6.17 -3.99
N SER A 130 -33.14 -7.01 -4.62
CA SER A 130 -33.15 -7.25 -6.07
C SER A 130 -34.10 -8.38 -6.49
N THR A 131 -34.66 -9.11 -5.53
CA THR A 131 -35.53 -10.29 -5.75
C THR A 131 -37.00 -10.00 -5.39
N ASN A 132 -37.33 -8.75 -5.03
CA ASN A 132 -38.69 -8.22 -4.89
C ASN A 132 -38.99 -7.27 -6.04
#